data_AF-A0A7K0D8R2-F1
#
_entry.id   AF-A0A7K0D8R2-F1
#
_cell.length_a   1.000
_cell.length_b   1.000
_cell.length_c   1.000
_cell.angle_alpha   90.00
_cell.angle_beta   90.00
_cell.angle_gamma   90.00
#
_symmetry.space_group_name_H-M   'P 1'
#
loop_
_entity.id
_entity.type
_entity.pdbx_description
1 polymer ?
#
loop_
_entity_poly.entity_id
_entity_poly.type
_entity_poly.pdbx_seq_one_letter_code
_entity_poly.pdbx_strand_id
1 'polypeptide(L)'
;MSETFDVLVAGAGPVGLAGFDFPGVDPLITGHQAMVEMRGGEALRGGWNCTDTGIYVHGPMPGRILTVQFDGPPADRTTPVTATELEDALHAVSGVRVQVTAVRSATRFTDNTRQSTDYRTGRVLLAGDAAHVHSPFGGQGLNLGVGDAVNLGWKLAAVSTGRAPAELLDTYTTERHPIGQWVLEWSRAQVAIMRTDPHSRAMRAVTEQLLATRDGATGIVKRISGIAHRYDLGDTHRLVGRSAPDIALADGTRLAEHCTRGGAVLLDLADTPALREIAAPWQRDILVVTAKPVAPHELSGMLVRPDGIVAWAAPEGVTGLREALTRWFGTP
;
A
#
# COMPACT_ATOMS: atom_id res chain seq x y z
N MET A 1 -27.21 -8.48 18.12
CA MET A 1 -26.22 -8.19 19.18
C MET A 1 -25.07 -7.48 18.49
N SER A 2 -24.65 -6.31 19.00
CA SER A 2 -23.49 -5.59 18.44
C SER A 2 -22.23 -6.31 18.88
N GLU A 3 -21.38 -6.69 17.92
CA GLU A 3 -20.07 -7.29 18.21
C GLU A 3 -18.99 -6.20 18.28
N THR A 4 -18.19 -6.20 19.35
CA THR A 4 -17.06 -5.26 19.53
C THR A 4 -15.79 -5.85 18.93
N PHE A 5 -15.02 -5.02 18.22
CA PHE A 5 -13.73 -5.36 17.62
C PHE A 5 -12.71 -4.26 17.94
N ASP A 6 -11.46 -4.66 18.12
CA ASP A 6 -10.34 -3.75 18.33
C ASP A 6 -9.42 -3.76 17.11
N VAL A 7 -9.18 -2.58 16.51
CA VAL A 7 -8.26 -2.44 15.37
C VAL A 7 -7.05 -1.63 15.80
N LEU A 8 -5.89 -2.28 15.82
CA LEU A 8 -4.61 -1.65 16.13
C LEU A 8 -4.03 -1.06 14.85
N VAL A 9 -3.84 0.26 14.86
CA VAL A 9 -3.37 1.04 13.70
C VAL A 9 -2.02 1.72 13.91
N ALA A 10 -1.48 1.73 15.14
CA ALA A 10 -0.34 2.56 15.52
C ALA A 10 0.87 1.75 15.99
N GLY A 11 1.94 1.77 15.18
CA GLY A 11 3.30 1.36 15.51
C GLY A 11 3.51 -0.14 15.76
N ALA A 12 4.74 -0.61 15.58
CA ALA A 12 5.11 -2.01 15.83
C ALA A 12 5.18 -2.40 17.33
N GLY A 13 5.16 -1.42 18.24
CA GLY A 13 5.33 -1.64 19.69
C GLY A 13 4.23 -2.46 20.37
N PRO A 14 2.93 -2.27 20.05
CA PRO A 14 1.83 -3.02 20.68
C PRO A 14 1.62 -4.45 20.16
N VAL A 15 2.31 -4.86 19.08
CA VAL A 15 2.02 -6.10 18.34
C VAL A 15 2.23 -7.35 19.21
N GLY A 16 3.34 -7.39 19.96
CA GLY A 16 3.61 -8.50 20.88
C GLY A 16 2.66 -8.57 22.08
N LEU A 17 2.10 -7.44 22.52
CA LEU A 17 1.12 -7.40 23.62
C LEU A 17 -0.26 -7.93 23.19
N ALA A 18 -0.54 -7.89 21.89
CA ALA A 18 -1.77 -8.40 21.29
C ALA A 18 -1.67 -9.87 20.83
N GLY A 19 -0.56 -10.56 21.12
CA GLY A 19 -0.37 -11.97 20.79
C GLY A 19 0.01 -12.25 19.33
N PHE A 20 0.53 -11.26 18.61
CA PHE A 20 0.99 -11.42 17.24
C PHE A 20 2.52 -11.54 17.18
N ASP A 21 3.01 -12.46 16.35
CA ASP A 21 4.43 -12.56 16.01
C ASP A 21 4.81 -11.50 14.97
N PHE A 22 5.96 -10.86 15.13
CA PHE A 22 6.43 -9.81 14.22
C PHE A 22 7.81 -10.10 13.60
N PRO A 23 7.94 -11.20 12.84
CA PRO A 23 9.19 -11.62 12.22
C PRO A 23 9.66 -10.63 11.14
N GLY A 24 10.96 -10.65 10.87
CA GLY A 24 11.57 -9.90 9.78
C GLY A 24 13.08 -9.81 9.92
N VAL A 25 13.66 -8.82 9.26
CA VAL A 25 15.12 -8.61 9.23
C VAL A 25 15.48 -7.35 9.99
N ASP A 26 16.66 -7.39 10.60
CA ASP A 26 17.22 -6.24 11.28
C ASP A 26 17.66 -5.17 10.26
N PRO A 27 17.58 -3.89 10.63
CA PRO A 27 17.92 -2.79 9.75
C PRO A 27 19.41 -2.74 9.39
N LEU A 28 19.71 -2.28 8.18
CA LEU A 28 21.04 -2.03 7.66
C LEU A 28 21.39 -0.53 7.62
N ILE A 29 20.39 0.35 7.73
CA ILE A 29 20.60 1.80 7.60
C ILE A 29 20.21 2.57 8.85
N THR A 30 20.94 3.66 9.07
CA THR A 30 20.48 4.81 9.86
C THR A 30 20.17 5.96 8.91
N GLY A 31 18.95 6.47 8.99
CA GLY A 31 18.49 7.60 8.19
C GLY A 31 18.02 8.76 9.06
N HIS A 32 18.26 9.97 8.57
CA HIS A 32 17.72 11.19 9.17
C HIS A 32 16.88 11.92 8.15
N GLN A 33 15.73 12.43 8.57
CA GLN A 33 14.97 13.41 7.80
C GLN A 33 14.71 14.61 8.70
N ALA A 34 15.10 15.81 8.24
CA ALA A 34 14.98 17.01 9.05
C ALA A 34 14.61 18.25 8.21
N MET A 35 14.04 19.22 8.93
CA MET A 35 13.90 20.60 8.49
C MET A 35 14.77 21.46 9.40
N VAL A 36 15.78 22.11 8.83
CA VAL A 36 16.79 22.85 9.57
C VAL A 36 17.03 24.24 9.00
N GLU A 37 17.53 25.14 9.83
CA GLU A 37 18.28 26.31 9.37
C GLU A 37 19.76 25.97 9.45
N MET A 38 20.52 26.28 8.38
CA MET A 38 21.94 25.97 8.34
C MET A 38 22.73 26.99 7.52
N ARG A 39 24.02 27.11 7.84
CA ARG A 39 25.05 27.83 7.06
C ARG A 39 25.95 26.83 6.34
N GLY A 40 26.44 27.19 5.15
CA GLY A 40 27.28 26.31 4.33
C GLY A 40 26.48 25.31 3.47
N GLY A 41 25.14 25.36 3.53
CA GLY A 41 24.27 24.47 2.75
C GLY A 41 24.36 24.70 1.24
N GLU A 42 24.80 25.87 0.80
CA GLU A 42 25.06 26.22 -0.60
C GLU A 42 26.17 25.38 -1.25
N ALA A 43 27.05 24.76 -0.45
CA ALA A 43 28.05 23.81 -0.93
C ALA A 43 27.47 22.41 -1.22
N LEU A 44 26.25 22.11 -0.74
CA LEU A 44 25.57 20.85 -1.03
C LEU A 44 24.86 20.93 -2.38
N ARG A 45 25.14 19.94 -3.25
CA ARG A 45 24.36 19.74 -4.47
C ARG A 45 22.89 19.49 -4.15
N GLY A 46 21.99 20.27 -4.76
CA GLY A 46 20.54 20.10 -4.60
C GLY A 46 20.01 18.80 -5.21
N GLY A 47 18.90 18.31 -4.67
CA GLY A 47 18.25 17.07 -5.10
C GLY A 47 18.81 15.82 -4.43
N TRP A 48 18.62 14.67 -5.07
CA TRP A 48 19.05 13.36 -4.60
C TRP A 48 20.50 13.08 -5.02
N ASN A 49 21.36 12.74 -4.06
CA ASN A 49 22.78 12.49 -4.28
C ASN A 49 23.20 11.16 -3.68
N CYS A 50 23.69 10.26 -4.53
CA CYS A 50 24.34 9.02 -4.12
C CYS A 50 25.86 9.24 -4.15
N THR A 51 26.55 8.95 -3.06
CA THR A 51 28.00 9.14 -2.91
C THR A 51 28.71 7.81 -2.64
N ASP A 52 30.02 7.87 -2.39
CA ASP A 52 30.81 6.72 -1.99
C ASP A 52 30.55 6.25 -0.56
N THR A 53 29.99 7.14 0.28
CA THR A 53 29.82 6.92 1.71
C THR A 53 28.35 6.90 2.16
N GLY A 54 27.41 7.29 1.30
CA GLY A 54 25.99 7.16 1.60
C GLY A 54 25.10 7.90 0.61
N ILE A 55 23.96 8.37 1.10
CA ILE A 55 23.00 9.14 0.30
C ILE A 55 22.62 10.39 1.08
N TYR A 56 22.47 11.51 0.38
CA TYR A 56 21.78 12.67 0.92
C TYR A 56 20.82 13.31 -0.07
N VAL A 57 19.79 13.94 0.47
CA VAL A 57 18.87 14.82 -0.27
C VAL A 57 18.97 16.22 0.31
N HIS A 58 19.15 17.21 -0.55
CA HIS A 58 19.10 18.62 -0.18
C HIS A 58 17.97 19.30 -0.98
N GLY A 59 16.89 19.68 -0.30
CA GLY A 59 15.67 20.22 -0.93
C GLY A 59 14.49 19.23 -0.94
N PRO A 60 13.41 19.51 -1.69
CA PRO A 60 13.23 20.64 -2.61
C PRO A 60 12.99 21.99 -1.90
N MET A 61 12.58 21.98 -0.63
CA MET A 61 12.42 23.19 0.17
C MET A 61 13.74 23.54 0.87
N PRO A 62 14.11 24.83 0.99
CA PRO A 62 15.28 25.25 1.76
C PRO A 62 15.26 24.65 3.16
N GLY A 63 16.40 24.13 3.61
CA GLY A 63 16.53 23.52 4.93
C GLY A 63 16.03 22.08 5.04
N ARG A 64 15.36 21.53 4.01
CA ARG A 64 15.01 20.11 4.01
C ARG A 64 16.23 19.26 3.68
N ILE A 65 16.57 18.38 4.60
CA ILE A 65 17.66 17.40 4.43
C ILE A 65 17.15 15.98 4.68
N LEU A 66 17.74 15.03 3.95
CA LEU A 66 17.68 13.61 4.26
C LEU A 66 19.07 13.03 4.16
N THR A 67 19.46 12.16 5.09
CA THR A 67 20.71 11.39 5.01
C THR A 67 20.42 9.90 5.18
N VAL A 68 21.24 9.06 4.55
CA VAL A 68 21.21 7.60 4.70
C VAL A 68 22.64 7.11 4.82
N GLN A 69 22.93 6.48 5.95
CA GLN A 69 24.19 5.81 6.24
C GLN A 69 23.95 4.30 6.27
N PHE A 70 24.95 3.53 5.85
CA PHE A 70 24.93 2.06 5.85
C PHE A 70 25.78 1.50 7.00
N ASP A 71 25.56 2.02 8.20
CA ASP A 71 26.29 1.72 9.44
C ASP A 71 25.46 0.90 10.45
N GLY A 72 24.32 0.37 10.02
CA GLY A 72 23.40 -0.39 10.87
C GLY A 72 22.41 0.51 11.63
N PRO A 73 21.66 -0.04 12.61
CA PRO A 73 20.73 0.75 13.41
C PRO A 73 21.45 1.72 14.35
N PRO A 74 20.79 2.83 14.71
CA PRO A 74 21.32 3.70 15.75
C PRO A 74 21.27 3.01 17.11
N ALA A 75 22.25 3.31 17.97
CA ALA A 75 22.33 2.76 19.32
C ALA A 75 21.10 3.11 20.18
N ASP A 76 20.52 4.30 19.97
CA ASP A 76 19.26 4.71 20.57
C ASP A 76 18.33 5.38 19.55
N ARG A 77 17.09 4.90 19.51
CA ARG A 77 16.04 5.40 18.62
C ARG A 77 15.14 6.45 19.27
N THR A 78 15.17 6.56 20.59
CA THR A 78 14.22 7.33 21.39
C THR A 78 14.73 8.71 21.78
N THR A 79 16.05 8.87 21.87
CA THR A 79 16.66 10.17 22.12
C THR A 79 16.39 11.15 20.97
N PRO A 80 16.05 12.41 21.29
CA PRO A 80 15.85 13.47 20.30
C PRO A 80 17.08 13.62 19.40
N VAL A 81 16.84 13.84 18.10
CA VAL A 81 17.90 14.11 17.12
C VAL A 81 18.49 15.49 17.39
N THR A 82 19.82 15.58 17.43
CA THR A 82 20.55 16.83 17.73
C THR A 82 21.06 17.52 16.47
N ALA A 83 21.40 18.81 16.56
CA ALA A 83 22.04 19.55 15.48
C ALA A 83 23.38 18.93 15.07
N THR A 84 24.23 18.60 16.05
CA THR A 84 25.54 17.96 15.82
C THR A 84 25.41 16.61 15.12
N GLU A 85 24.42 15.80 15.50
CA GLU A 85 24.15 14.53 14.83
C GLU A 85 23.78 14.72 13.35
N LEU A 86 22.97 15.73 13.02
CA LEU A 86 22.63 16.05 11.63
C LEU A 86 23.83 16.58 10.84
N GLU A 87 24.68 17.40 11.45
CA GLU A 87 25.93 17.90 10.87
C GLU A 87 26.90 16.75 10.57
N ASP A 88 27.10 15.84 11.53
CA ASP A 88 27.96 14.68 11.39
C ASP A 88 27.44 13.72 10.33
N ALA A 89 26.13 13.43 10.34
CA ALA A 89 25.49 12.58 9.34
C ALA A 89 25.63 13.17 7.92
N LEU A 90 25.38 14.47 7.74
CA LEU A 90 25.56 15.15 6.46
C LEU A 90 27.02 15.12 6.02
N HIS A 91 27.95 15.40 6.93
CA HIS A 91 29.38 15.38 6.61
C HIS A 91 29.84 13.98 6.21
N ALA A 92 29.39 12.93 6.90
CA ALA A 92 29.74 11.56 6.59
C ALA A 92 29.33 11.15 5.16
N VAL A 93 28.13 11.53 4.72
CA VAL A 93 27.60 11.13 3.41
C VAL A 93 27.95 12.08 2.27
N SER A 94 28.25 13.35 2.54
CA SER A 94 28.51 14.37 1.52
C SER A 94 29.95 14.85 1.44
N GLY A 95 30.73 14.67 2.52
CA GLY A 95 32.05 15.30 2.70
C GLY A 95 31.98 16.80 3.04
N VAL A 96 30.80 17.42 3.01
CA VAL A 96 30.61 18.86 3.26
C VAL A 96 30.36 19.12 4.74
N ARG A 97 31.03 20.11 5.31
CA ARG A 97 30.76 20.61 6.66
C ARG A 97 29.72 21.73 6.58
N VAL A 98 28.63 21.58 7.32
CA VAL A 98 27.60 22.61 7.50
C VAL A 98 27.49 22.96 8.98
N GLN A 99 26.88 24.10 9.28
CA GLN A 99 26.51 24.47 10.64
C GLN A 99 24.99 24.58 10.74
N VAL A 100 24.35 23.70 11.50
CA VAL A 100 22.90 23.71 11.78
C VAL A 100 22.65 24.70 12.92
N THR A 101 22.00 25.83 12.59
CA THR A 101 21.70 26.90 13.54
C THR A 101 20.35 26.71 14.24
N ALA A 102 19.43 25.95 13.64
CA ALA A 102 18.17 25.57 14.27
C ALA A 102 17.62 24.26 13.69
N VAL A 103 17.09 23.39 14.54
CA VAL A 103 16.33 22.19 14.13
C VAL A 103 14.84 22.48 14.31
N ARG A 104 14.08 22.51 13.20
CA ARG A 104 12.62 22.75 13.22
C ARG A 104 11.87 21.43 13.42
N SER A 105 12.31 20.39 12.73
CA SER A 105 11.85 19.02 12.95
C SER A 105 12.95 18.05 12.53
N ALA A 106 13.04 16.91 13.20
CA ALA A 106 13.97 15.86 12.84
C ALA A 106 13.41 14.50 13.25
N THR A 107 13.65 13.49 12.42
CA THR A 107 13.27 12.11 12.68
C THR A 107 14.41 11.20 12.30
N ARG A 108 14.71 10.25 13.18
CA ARG A 108 15.61 9.13 12.91
C ARG A 108 14.78 7.94 12.44
N PHE A 109 15.19 7.33 11.33
CA PHE A 109 14.52 6.16 10.77
C PHE A 109 15.53 5.07 10.41
N THR A 110 15.00 3.87 10.20
CA THR A 110 15.75 2.67 9.81
C THR A 110 14.95 1.95 8.73
N ASP A 111 15.56 1.00 8.03
CA ASP A 111 14.90 0.07 7.09
C ASP A 111 14.38 -1.21 7.77
N ASN A 112 14.02 -1.13 9.06
CA ASN A 112 13.44 -2.27 9.78
C ASN A 112 12.26 -2.83 8.98
N THR A 113 12.36 -4.12 8.61
CA THR A 113 11.43 -4.72 7.67
C THR A 113 10.79 -5.96 8.27
N ARG A 114 9.60 -5.77 8.87
CA ARG A 114 8.87 -6.77 9.68
C ARG A 114 7.39 -6.74 9.36
N GLN A 115 6.73 -7.90 9.46
CA GLN A 115 5.31 -8.05 9.19
C GLN A 115 4.73 -9.08 10.15
N SER A 116 3.49 -8.84 10.58
CA SER A 116 2.77 -9.78 11.43
C SER A 116 2.42 -11.05 10.66
N THR A 117 2.58 -12.23 11.27
CA THR A 117 2.25 -13.52 10.63
C THR A 117 0.77 -13.68 10.32
N ASP A 118 -0.08 -12.96 11.06
CA ASP A 118 -1.52 -12.87 10.81
C ASP A 118 -1.99 -11.43 11.08
N TYR A 119 -3.05 -10.99 10.42
CA TYR A 119 -3.64 -9.66 10.63
C TYR A 119 -4.89 -9.72 11.51
N ARG A 120 -5.36 -10.91 11.90
CA ARG A 120 -6.50 -11.11 12.78
C ARG A 120 -6.23 -12.23 13.79
N THR A 121 -6.50 -11.94 15.06
CA THR A 121 -6.56 -12.94 16.13
C THR A 121 -7.87 -12.74 16.88
N GLY A 122 -8.86 -13.58 16.60
CA GLY A 122 -10.21 -13.44 17.15
C GLY A 122 -10.87 -12.11 16.76
N ARG A 123 -10.98 -11.19 17.73
CA ARG A 123 -11.61 -9.86 17.57
C ARG A 123 -10.61 -8.71 17.48
N VAL A 124 -9.32 -9.01 17.57
CA VAL A 124 -8.24 -8.03 17.43
C VAL A 124 -7.69 -8.11 16.01
N LEU A 125 -7.59 -6.97 15.33
CA LEU A 125 -7.05 -6.87 13.98
C LEU A 125 -5.93 -5.84 13.90
N LEU A 126 -4.99 -6.03 12.98
CA LEU A 126 -3.88 -5.12 12.71
C LEU A 126 -4.06 -4.44 11.36
N ALA A 127 -3.76 -3.15 11.25
CA ALA A 127 -3.71 -2.44 9.98
C ALA A 127 -2.56 -1.41 9.96
N GLY A 128 -2.01 -1.14 8.77
CA GLY A 128 -0.92 -0.18 8.60
C GLY A 128 0.36 -0.58 9.37
N ASP A 129 1.03 0.39 9.97
CA ASP A 129 2.34 0.18 10.63
C ASP A 129 2.31 -0.80 11.81
N ALA A 130 1.12 -1.13 12.34
CA ALA A 130 0.95 -2.20 13.32
C ALA A 130 1.04 -3.59 12.69
N ALA A 131 0.67 -3.74 11.42
CA ALA A 131 0.70 -5.00 10.69
C ALA A 131 2.02 -5.19 9.93
N HIS A 132 2.69 -4.12 9.52
CA HIS A 132 3.93 -4.17 8.73
C HIS A 132 4.72 -2.88 8.85
N VAL A 133 6.05 -3.00 8.92
CA VAL A 133 6.99 -1.88 8.85
C VAL A 133 8.07 -2.20 7.83
N HIS A 134 8.51 -1.19 7.10
CA HIS A 134 9.53 -1.34 6.06
C HIS A 134 10.25 0.00 5.81
N SER A 135 11.25 -0.03 4.93
CA SER A 135 11.97 1.17 4.51
C SER A 135 11.03 2.22 3.90
N PRO A 136 11.21 3.53 4.19
CA PRO A 136 10.34 4.58 3.65
C PRO A 136 10.57 4.85 2.15
N PHE A 137 11.62 4.28 1.55
CA PHE A 137 11.90 4.46 0.12
C PHE A 137 10.77 3.87 -0.73
N GLY A 138 10.44 4.57 -1.84
CA GLY A 138 9.29 4.24 -2.68
C GLY A 138 7.96 4.81 -2.19
N GLY A 139 7.86 5.35 -0.96
CA GLY A 139 6.66 6.03 -0.46
C GLY A 139 5.45 5.10 -0.26
N GLN A 140 5.69 3.82 0.02
CA GLN A 140 4.64 2.80 0.01
C GLN A 140 3.90 2.60 1.35
N GLY A 141 4.48 3.00 2.49
CA GLY A 141 3.94 2.66 3.82
C GLY A 141 2.52 3.17 4.05
N LEU A 142 2.31 4.50 3.90
CA LEU A 142 0.97 5.08 4.03
C LEU A 142 -0.02 4.49 3.01
N ASN A 143 0.41 4.29 1.76
CA ASN A 143 -0.43 3.71 0.71
C ASN A 143 -0.87 2.28 1.06
N LEU A 144 0.02 1.48 1.63
CA LEU A 144 -0.26 0.12 2.06
C LEU A 144 -1.27 0.11 3.21
N GLY A 145 -1.08 0.97 4.22
CA GLY A 145 -2.01 1.12 5.35
C GLY A 145 -3.40 1.65 4.94
N VAL A 146 -3.49 2.59 3.99
CA VAL A 146 -4.78 3.02 3.42
C VAL A 146 -5.47 1.85 2.72
N GLY A 147 -4.72 1.04 1.96
CA GLY A 147 -5.26 -0.16 1.33
C GLY A 147 -5.81 -1.17 2.33
N ASP A 148 -5.15 -1.32 3.49
CA ASP A 148 -5.63 -2.16 4.58
C ASP A 148 -6.93 -1.63 5.16
N ALA A 149 -7.00 -0.34 5.48
CA ALA A 149 -8.18 0.30 6.05
C ALA A 149 -9.40 0.20 5.12
N VAL A 150 -9.21 0.44 3.81
CA VAL A 150 -10.28 0.35 2.82
C VAL A 150 -10.75 -1.10 2.65
N ASN A 151 -9.84 -2.07 2.65
CA ASN A 151 -10.20 -3.49 2.56
C ASN A 151 -10.94 -3.99 3.82
N LEU A 152 -10.47 -3.59 5.00
CA LEU A 152 -11.02 -4.03 6.27
C LEU A 152 -12.34 -3.34 6.62
N GLY A 153 -12.46 -2.04 6.36
CA GLY A 153 -13.56 -1.21 6.86
C GLY A 153 -14.94 -1.73 6.48
N TRP A 154 -15.14 -2.10 5.22
CA TRP A 154 -16.44 -2.61 4.75
C TRP A 154 -16.75 -4.02 5.28
N LYS A 155 -15.73 -4.88 5.39
CA LYS A 155 -15.87 -6.24 5.95
C LYS A 155 -16.25 -6.18 7.42
N LEU A 156 -15.55 -5.32 8.17
CA LEU A 156 -15.81 -5.09 9.58
C LEU A 156 -17.20 -4.52 9.81
N ALA A 157 -17.63 -3.55 8.99
CA ALA A 157 -19.00 -3.03 9.04
C ALA A 157 -20.05 -4.10 8.73
N ALA A 158 -19.81 -4.98 7.75
CA ALA A 158 -20.74 -6.04 7.39
C ALA A 158 -20.86 -7.08 8.52
N VAL A 159 -19.74 -7.54 9.11
CA VAL A 159 -19.74 -8.53 10.19
C VAL A 159 -20.31 -7.96 11.49
N SER A 160 -19.88 -6.76 11.91
CA SER A 160 -20.35 -6.14 13.16
C SER A 160 -21.85 -5.82 13.15
N THR A 161 -22.45 -5.62 11.97
CA THR A 161 -23.89 -5.41 11.81
C THR A 161 -24.68 -6.69 11.54
N GLY A 162 -24.02 -7.86 11.54
CA GLY A 162 -24.64 -9.16 11.29
C GLY A 162 -25.10 -9.37 9.84
N ARG A 163 -24.61 -8.55 8.90
CA ARG A 163 -24.92 -8.65 7.46
C ARG A 163 -24.02 -9.62 6.71
N ALA A 164 -22.91 -10.02 7.31
CA ALA A 164 -21.98 -11.00 6.75
C ALA A 164 -21.48 -11.97 7.82
N PRO A 165 -21.12 -13.20 7.43
CA PRO A 165 -20.52 -14.19 8.33
C PRO A 165 -19.12 -13.75 8.78
N ALA A 166 -18.67 -14.18 9.95
CA ALA A 166 -17.40 -13.78 10.54
C ALA A 166 -16.19 -14.18 9.68
N GLU A 167 -16.35 -15.20 8.86
CA GLU A 167 -15.38 -15.73 7.89
C GLU A 167 -15.04 -14.70 6.80
N LEU A 168 -15.92 -13.71 6.55
CA LEU A 168 -15.60 -12.60 5.66
C LEU A 168 -14.36 -11.83 6.17
N LEU A 169 -14.20 -11.68 7.48
CA LEU A 169 -13.04 -11.01 8.06
C LEU A 169 -11.75 -11.85 7.92
N ASP A 170 -11.83 -13.18 7.78
CA ASP A 170 -10.62 -14.01 7.54
C ASP A 170 -10.00 -13.72 6.17
N THR A 171 -10.82 -13.24 5.23
CA THR A 171 -10.33 -12.81 3.92
C THR A 171 -9.41 -11.58 4.01
N TYR A 172 -9.44 -10.82 5.11
CA TYR A 172 -8.56 -9.67 5.29
C TYR A 172 -7.08 -10.10 5.31
N THR A 173 -6.73 -11.09 6.12
CA THR A 173 -5.35 -11.63 6.15
C THR A 173 -4.98 -12.22 4.79
N THR A 174 -5.83 -13.07 4.21
CA THR A 174 -5.49 -13.75 2.93
C THR A 174 -5.34 -12.79 1.76
N GLU A 175 -6.01 -11.63 1.79
CA GLU A 175 -5.91 -10.62 0.74
C GLU A 175 -4.76 -9.62 0.98
N ARG A 176 -4.57 -9.16 2.22
CA ARG A 176 -3.68 -8.03 2.53
C ARG A 176 -2.29 -8.45 2.96
N HIS A 177 -2.14 -9.60 3.61
CA HIS A 177 -0.82 -10.10 4.02
C HIS A 177 0.11 -10.33 2.81
N PRO A 178 -0.30 -10.96 1.69
CA PRO A 178 0.58 -11.13 0.53
C PRO A 178 1.03 -9.80 -0.10
N ILE A 179 0.19 -8.75 -0.04
CA ILE A 179 0.55 -7.42 -0.53
C ILE A 179 1.59 -6.79 0.38
N GLY A 180 1.42 -6.88 1.71
CA GLY A 180 2.43 -6.46 2.67
C GLY A 180 3.76 -7.15 2.44
N GLN A 181 3.76 -8.47 2.28
CA GLN A 181 4.97 -9.26 2.02
C GLN A 181 5.69 -8.79 0.76
N TRP A 182 4.95 -8.55 -0.31
CA TRP A 182 5.51 -8.04 -1.56
C TRP A 182 6.17 -6.67 -1.37
N VAL A 183 5.55 -5.73 -0.64
CA VAL A 183 6.12 -4.41 -0.34
C VAL A 183 7.39 -4.53 0.51
N LEU A 184 7.41 -5.44 1.48
CA LEU A 184 8.58 -5.71 2.30
C LEU A 184 9.77 -6.21 1.45
N GLU A 185 9.54 -7.20 0.59
CA GLU A 185 10.56 -7.70 -0.34
C GLU A 185 11.05 -6.61 -1.31
N TRP A 186 10.11 -5.82 -1.84
CA TRP A 186 10.41 -4.71 -2.74
C TRP A 186 11.31 -3.65 -2.08
N SER A 187 10.94 -3.21 -0.88
CA SER A 187 11.70 -2.22 -0.14
C SER A 187 13.10 -2.71 0.28
N ARG A 188 13.26 -3.99 0.63
CA ARG A 188 14.57 -4.62 0.87
C ARG A 188 15.45 -4.58 -0.37
N ALA A 189 14.89 -4.89 -1.54
CA ALA A 189 15.60 -4.81 -2.81
C ALA A 189 16.05 -3.38 -3.12
N GLN A 190 15.20 -2.38 -2.84
CA GLN A 190 15.56 -0.96 -2.99
C GLN A 190 16.74 -0.59 -2.08
N VAL A 191 16.70 -0.96 -0.80
CA VAL A 191 17.83 -0.69 0.12
C VAL A 191 19.10 -1.41 -0.33
N ALA A 192 18.98 -2.66 -0.79
CA ALA A 192 20.13 -3.44 -1.28
C ALA A 192 20.85 -2.78 -2.46
N ILE A 193 20.11 -2.23 -3.44
CA ILE A 193 20.72 -1.49 -4.56
C ILE A 193 21.27 -0.12 -4.15
N MET A 194 20.78 0.44 -3.04
CA MET A 194 21.22 1.74 -2.51
C MET A 194 22.55 1.67 -1.74
N ARG A 195 22.98 0.48 -1.30
CA ARG A 195 24.27 0.30 -0.62
C ARG A 195 25.45 0.77 -1.46
N THR A 196 26.53 1.14 -0.79
CA THR A 196 27.71 1.78 -1.39
C THR A 196 28.82 0.80 -1.81
N ASP A 197 28.67 -0.49 -1.55
CA ASP A 197 29.66 -1.51 -1.92
C ASP A 197 29.75 -1.73 -3.45
N PRO A 198 30.89 -2.24 -3.95
CA PRO A 198 31.11 -2.42 -5.40
C PRO A 198 30.05 -3.29 -6.09
N HIS A 199 29.51 -4.31 -5.42
CA HIS A 199 28.50 -5.19 -6.00
C HIS A 199 27.15 -4.47 -6.14
N SER A 200 26.71 -3.76 -5.10
CA SER A 200 25.48 -2.96 -5.17
C SER A 200 25.56 -1.84 -6.22
N ARG A 201 26.73 -1.22 -6.40
CA ARG A 201 26.95 -0.23 -7.49
C ARG A 201 26.80 -0.85 -8.87
N ALA A 202 27.40 -2.01 -9.11
CA ALA A 202 27.27 -2.72 -10.38
C ALA A 202 25.81 -3.10 -10.66
N MET A 203 25.10 -3.61 -9.65
CA MET A 203 23.66 -3.93 -9.76
C MET A 203 22.82 -2.69 -10.05
N ARG A 204 23.13 -1.55 -9.42
CA ARG A 204 22.46 -0.28 -9.68
C ARG A 204 22.65 0.17 -11.13
N ALA A 205 23.88 0.10 -11.65
CA ALA A 205 24.17 0.48 -13.04
C ALA A 205 23.38 -0.38 -14.06
N VAL A 206 23.24 -1.68 -13.82
CA VAL A 206 22.40 -2.56 -14.64
C VAL A 206 20.92 -2.17 -14.52
N THR A 207 20.44 -1.90 -13.30
CA THR A 207 19.07 -1.48 -13.04
C THR A 207 18.74 -0.15 -13.73
N GLU A 208 19.67 0.80 -13.72
CA GLU A 208 19.55 2.09 -14.42
C GLU A 208 19.42 1.91 -15.93
N GLN A 209 20.19 0.98 -16.54
CA GLN A 209 20.04 0.66 -17.97
C GLN A 209 18.66 0.09 -18.30
N LEU A 210 18.12 -0.79 -17.45
CA LEU A 210 16.77 -1.32 -17.63
C LEU A 210 15.71 -0.22 -17.48
N LEU A 211 15.85 0.64 -16.47
CA LEU A 211 14.96 1.78 -16.21
C LEU A 211 15.02 2.85 -17.29
N ALA A 212 16.11 2.95 -18.04
CA ALA A 212 16.23 3.85 -19.19
C ALA A 212 15.35 3.41 -20.39
N THR A 213 14.78 2.20 -20.36
CA THR A 213 13.83 1.73 -21.37
C THR A 213 12.39 2.06 -20.97
N ARG A 214 11.53 2.29 -21.97
CA ARG A 214 10.09 2.52 -21.74
C ARG A 214 9.43 1.36 -20.99
N ASP A 215 9.74 0.13 -21.37
CA ASP A 215 9.11 -1.06 -20.80
C ASP A 215 9.60 -1.31 -19.37
N GLY A 216 10.90 -1.13 -19.11
CA GLY A 216 11.47 -1.21 -17.77
C GLY A 216 10.86 -0.16 -16.83
N ALA A 217 10.86 1.12 -17.24
CA ALA A 217 10.24 2.19 -16.46
C ALA A 217 8.74 1.92 -16.21
N THR A 218 7.99 1.55 -17.25
CA THR A 218 6.55 1.28 -17.14
C THR A 218 6.27 0.10 -16.20
N GLY A 219 7.05 -0.97 -16.31
CA GLY A 219 6.92 -2.16 -15.47
C GLY A 219 7.15 -1.85 -14.00
N ILE A 220 8.18 -1.07 -13.68
CA ILE A 220 8.51 -0.68 -12.31
C ILE A 220 7.46 0.29 -11.74
N VAL A 221 7.04 1.30 -12.50
CA VAL A 221 6.00 2.25 -12.06
C VAL A 221 4.68 1.55 -11.77
N LYS A 222 4.25 0.60 -12.62
CA LYS A 222 3.03 -0.20 -12.39
C LYS A 222 3.08 -1.03 -11.11
N ARG A 223 4.27 -1.51 -10.73
CA ARG A 223 4.46 -2.27 -9.49
C ARG A 223 4.42 -1.32 -8.28
N ILE A 224 5.19 -0.23 -8.32
CA ILE A 224 5.27 0.73 -7.22
C ILE A 224 3.91 1.39 -6.94
N SER A 225 3.13 1.68 -7.98
CA SER A 225 1.80 2.31 -7.83
C SER A 225 0.73 1.38 -7.25
N GLY A 226 1.00 0.07 -7.15
CA GLY A 226 0.05 -0.92 -6.67
C GLY A 226 -1.08 -1.27 -7.65
N ILE A 227 -1.15 -0.63 -8.83
CA ILE A 227 -2.20 -0.91 -9.84
C ILE A 227 -2.17 -2.35 -10.36
N ALA A 228 -1.02 -3.01 -10.26
CA ALA A 228 -0.82 -4.38 -10.70
C ALA A 228 -1.27 -5.44 -9.68
N HIS A 229 -1.57 -5.06 -8.44
CA HIS A 229 -1.99 -5.99 -7.39
C HIS A 229 -3.26 -6.74 -7.77
N ARG A 230 -3.34 -8.00 -7.34
CA ARG A 230 -4.48 -8.89 -7.55
C ARG A 230 -4.62 -9.79 -6.33
N TYR A 231 -5.80 -9.80 -5.73
CA TYR A 231 -6.17 -10.81 -4.75
C TYR A 231 -6.48 -12.14 -5.43
N ASP A 232 -6.05 -13.25 -4.83
CA ASP A 232 -6.51 -14.56 -5.24
C ASP A 232 -7.89 -14.82 -4.64
N LEU A 233 -8.93 -14.66 -5.46
CA LEU A 233 -10.31 -14.90 -5.06
C LEU A 233 -10.82 -16.27 -5.55
N GLY A 234 -9.95 -17.10 -6.16
CA GLY A 234 -10.33 -18.42 -6.68
C GLY A 234 -11.04 -18.41 -8.04
N ASP A 235 -10.89 -17.33 -8.81
CA ASP A 235 -11.53 -17.16 -10.13
C ASP A 235 -10.47 -16.99 -11.25
N THR A 236 -10.73 -17.59 -12.40
CA THR A 236 -9.85 -17.53 -13.58
C THR A 236 -9.95 -16.22 -14.38
N HIS A 237 -11.03 -15.47 -14.23
CA HIS A 237 -11.25 -14.24 -14.98
C HIS A 237 -10.22 -13.18 -14.60
N ARG A 238 -9.57 -12.58 -15.61
CA ARG A 238 -8.37 -11.72 -15.45
C ARG A 238 -8.57 -10.49 -14.56
N LEU A 239 -9.80 -9.99 -14.49
CA LEU A 239 -10.16 -8.83 -13.67
C LEU A 239 -10.48 -9.19 -12.22
N VAL A 240 -10.94 -10.41 -11.94
CA VAL A 240 -11.34 -10.78 -10.57
C VAL A 240 -10.12 -10.70 -9.65
N GLY A 241 -10.30 -10.02 -8.52
CA GLY A 241 -9.25 -9.70 -7.55
C GLY A 241 -8.47 -8.43 -7.85
N ARG A 242 -8.68 -7.73 -8.97
CA ARG A 242 -8.02 -6.46 -9.31
C ARG A 242 -8.91 -5.26 -9.01
N SER A 243 -8.31 -4.08 -8.93
CA SER A 243 -9.04 -2.81 -8.98
C SER A 243 -9.89 -2.75 -10.25
N ALA A 244 -11.16 -2.39 -10.09
CA ALA A 244 -12.08 -2.26 -11.19
C ALA A 244 -11.61 -1.14 -12.16
N PRO A 245 -11.69 -1.36 -13.48
CA PRO A 245 -11.44 -0.30 -14.44
C PRO A 245 -12.55 0.76 -14.34
N ASP A 246 -12.18 2.05 -14.42
CA ASP A 246 -13.15 3.14 -14.40
C ASP A 246 -13.84 3.28 -15.77
N ILE A 247 -14.85 2.43 -16.01
CA ILE A 247 -15.59 2.36 -17.27
C ILE A 247 -16.50 3.59 -17.42
N ALA A 248 -16.40 4.26 -18.57
CA ALA A 248 -17.34 5.30 -18.97
C ALA A 248 -18.61 4.68 -19.56
N LEU A 249 -19.77 5.13 -19.06
CA LEU A 249 -21.09 4.62 -19.39
C LEU A 249 -21.83 5.59 -20.33
N ALA A 250 -22.74 5.05 -21.15
CA ALA A 250 -23.47 5.79 -22.17
C ALA A 250 -24.46 6.83 -21.59
N ASP A 251 -24.78 6.74 -20.31
CA ASP A 251 -25.56 7.73 -19.57
C ASP A 251 -24.74 8.97 -19.14
N GLY A 252 -23.45 9.01 -19.48
CA GLY A 252 -22.53 10.10 -19.17
C GLY A 252 -21.77 9.94 -17.85
N THR A 253 -22.06 8.90 -17.07
CA THR A 253 -21.39 8.61 -15.79
C THR A 253 -20.19 7.68 -15.95
N ARG A 254 -19.38 7.57 -14.89
CA ARG A 254 -18.31 6.58 -14.75
C ARG A 254 -18.56 5.65 -13.57
N LEU A 255 -18.00 4.44 -13.61
CA LEU A 255 -18.09 3.48 -12.51
C LEU A 255 -17.71 4.11 -11.15
N ALA A 256 -16.61 4.85 -11.09
CA ALA A 256 -16.14 5.43 -9.83
C ALA A 256 -17.18 6.35 -9.14
N GLU A 257 -18.07 7.00 -9.90
CA GLU A 257 -19.13 7.85 -9.37
C GLU A 257 -20.16 7.04 -8.57
N HIS A 258 -20.41 5.79 -8.98
CA HIS A 258 -21.34 4.87 -8.33
C HIS A 258 -20.75 4.21 -7.06
N CYS A 259 -19.43 4.25 -6.87
CA CYS A 259 -18.74 3.67 -5.72
C CYS A 259 -18.66 4.61 -4.50
N THR A 260 -19.11 5.86 -4.63
CA THR A 260 -18.93 6.92 -3.61
C THR A 260 -19.68 6.67 -2.29
N ARG A 261 -20.69 5.80 -2.29
CA ARG A 261 -21.51 5.50 -1.10
C ARG A 261 -20.90 4.43 -0.18
N GLY A 262 -19.75 3.85 -0.53
CA GLY A 262 -19.13 2.76 0.22
C GLY A 262 -19.92 1.44 0.19
N GLY A 263 -20.77 1.27 -0.82
CA GLY A 263 -21.51 0.04 -1.10
C GLY A 263 -20.93 -0.70 -2.31
N ALA A 264 -21.35 -1.94 -2.52
CA ALA A 264 -20.96 -2.69 -3.70
C ALA A 264 -21.75 -2.24 -4.93
N VAL A 265 -21.15 -2.37 -6.12
CA VAL A 265 -21.78 -2.00 -7.39
C VAL A 265 -21.80 -3.23 -8.30
N LEU A 266 -22.99 -3.58 -8.80
CA LEU A 266 -23.17 -4.56 -9.87
C LEU A 266 -23.47 -3.81 -11.17
N LEU A 267 -22.49 -3.75 -12.06
CA LEU A 267 -22.67 -3.22 -13.41
C LEU A 267 -23.33 -4.28 -14.30
N ASP A 268 -24.46 -3.91 -14.89
CA ASP A 268 -25.13 -4.63 -15.98
C ASP A 268 -24.89 -3.84 -17.28
N LEU A 269 -23.87 -4.27 -18.03
CA LEU A 269 -23.38 -3.59 -19.23
C LEU A 269 -24.15 -4.01 -20.49
N ALA A 270 -24.96 -5.07 -20.39
CA ALA A 270 -25.66 -5.68 -21.51
C ALA A 270 -27.20 -5.63 -21.40
N ASP A 271 -27.75 -4.98 -20.36
CA ASP A 271 -29.19 -4.95 -20.07
C ASP A 271 -29.77 -6.36 -19.92
N THR A 272 -29.19 -7.14 -19.01
CA THR A 272 -29.46 -8.58 -18.82
C THR A 272 -30.52 -8.81 -17.74
N PRO A 273 -31.77 -9.19 -18.07
CA PRO A 273 -32.83 -9.38 -17.07
C PRO A 273 -32.48 -10.43 -16.00
N ALA A 274 -31.88 -11.56 -16.42
CA ALA A 274 -31.47 -12.64 -15.52
C ALA A 274 -30.45 -12.18 -14.46
N LEU A 275 -29.56 -11.23 -14.80
CA LEU A 275 -28.60 -10.66 -13.85
C LEU A 275 -29.34 -9.91 -12.74
N ARG A 276 -30.31 -9.08 -13.12
CA ARG A 276 -31.12 -8.29 -12.18
C ARG A 276 -32.01 -9.18 -11.31
N GLU A 277 -32.58 -10.25 -11.88
CA GLU A 277 -33.37 -11.23 -11.13
C GLU A 277 -32.52 -11.96 -10.07
N ILE A 278 -31.29 -12.36 -10.42
CA ILE A 278 -30.35 -12.97 -9.46
C ILE A 278 -29.95 -11.99 -8.36
N ALA A 279 -29.77 -10.71 -8.71
CA ALA A 279 -29.33 -9.66 -7.80
C ALA A 279 -30.43 -9.12 -6.88
N ALA A 280 -31.70 -9.24 -7.26
CA ALA A 280 -32.84 -8.65 -6.55
C ALA A 280 -32.87 -8.92 -5.03
N PRO A 281 -32.53 -10.12 -4.53
CA PRO A 281 -32.48 -10.37 -3.08
C PRO A 281 -31.45 -9.52 -2.32
N TRP A 282 -30.37 -9.07 -2.97
CA TRP A 282 -29.27 -8.29 -2.37
C TRP A 282 -29.40 -6.77 -2.57
N GLN A 283 -30.54 -6.27 -3.03
CA GLN A 283 -30.76 -4.83 -3.33
C GLN A 283 -30.49 -3.87 -2.15
N ARG A 284 -30.39 -4.38 -0.92
CA ARG A 284 -30.04 -3.60 0.27
C ARG A 284 -28.52 -3.37 0.40
N ASP A 285 -27.71 -4.29 -0.10
CA ASP A 285 -26.25 -4.30 0.08
C ASP A 285 -25.49 -3.89 -1.19
N ILE A 286 -26.14 -4.01 -2.36
CA ILE A 286 -25.55 -3.68 -3.65
C ILE A 286 -26.39 -2.67 -4.43
N LEU A 287 -25.71 -1.81 -5.19
CA LEU A 287 -26.30 -0.94 -6.20
C LEU A 287 -26.18 -1.62 -7.57
N VAL A 288 -27.31 -1.88 -8.23
CA VAL A 288 -27.32 -2.35 -9.62
C VAL A 288 -27.37 -1.15 -10.56
N VAL A 289 -26.39 -1.05 -11.47
CA VAL A 289 -26.30 0.01 -12.48
C VAL A 289 -26.43 -0.63 -13.86
N THR A 290 -27.50 -0.30 -14.57
CA THR A 290 -27.73 -0.79 -15.94
C THR A 290 -27.42 0.30 -16.94
N ALA A 291 -26.27 0.21 -17.59
CA ALA A 291 -25.87 1.16 -18.63
C ALA A 291 -24.83 0.53 -19.55
N LYS A 292 -24.97 0.74 -20.86
CA LYS A 292 -23.99 0.29 -21.84
C LYS A 292 -22.69 1.10 -21.72
N PRO A 293 -21.53 0.51 -21.99
CA PRO A 293 -20.28 1.26 -22.04
C PRO A 293 -20.23 2.18 -23.28
N VAL A 294 -19.54 3.33 -23.17
CA VAL A 294 -19.36 4.27 -24.29
C VAL A 294 -18.59 3.64 -25.45
N ALA A 295 -17.60 2.81 -25.14
CA ALA A 295 -16.82 2.05 -26.10
C ALA A 295 -17.14 0.55 -25.96
N PRO A 296 -16.97 -0.25 -27.03
CA PRO A 296 -17.12 -1.70 -26.94
C PRO A 296 -16.30 -2.28 -25.78
N HIS A 297 -16.95 -3.06 -24.92
CA HIS A 297 -16.33 -3.69 -23.76
C HIS A 297 -16.54 -5.20 -23.83
N GLU A 298 -15.56 -5.96 -23.36
CA GLU A 298 -15.61 -7.43 -23.36
C GLU A 298 -16.53 -8.02 -22.30
N LEU A 299 -17.16 -7.19 -21.45
CA LEU A 299 -17.92 -7.64 -20.29
C LEU A 299 -19.40 -7.35 -20.51
N SER A 300 -20.24 -8.31 -20.14
CA SER A 300 -21.69 -8.12 -20.00
C SER A 300 -22.08 -7.74 -18.57
N GLY A 301 -21.28 -8.13 -17.58
CA GLY A 301 -21.50 -7.75 -16.19
C GLY A 301 -20.24 -7.78 -15.33
N MET A 302 -20.23 -6.98 -14.26
CA MET A 302 -19.14 -6.90 -13.30
C MET A 302 -19.65 -6.55 -11.90
N LEU A 303 -19.26 -7.33 -10.89
CA LEU A 303 -19.52 -7.06 -9.48
C LEU A 303 -18.28 -6.47 -8.84
N VAL A 304 -18.42 -5.27 -8.28
CA VAL A 304 -17.36 -4.51 -7.64
C VAL A 304 -17.68 -4.38 -6.17
N ARG A 305 -16.74 -4.81 -5.32
CA ARG A 305 -16.82 -4.69 -3.86
C ARG A 305 -16.75 -3.22 -3.41
N PRO A 306 -17.11 -2.92 -2.15
CA PRO A 306 -16.99 -1.57 -1.60
C PRO A 306 -15.56 -0.99 -1.62
N ASP A 307 -14.54 -1.84 -1.68
CA ASP A 307 -13.13 -1.44 -1.81
C ASP A 307 -12.66 -1.25 -3.27
N GLY A 308 -13.58 -1.28 -4.23
CA GLY A 308 -13.28 -1.09 -5.65
C GLY A 308 -12.69 -2.32 -6.34
N ILE A 309 -12.63 -3.48 -5.66
CA ILE A 309 -12.08 -4.71 -6.21
C ILE A 309 -13.18 -5.52 -6.92
N VAL A 310 -12.85 -6.04 -8.11
CA VAL A 310 -13.76 -6.91 -8.86
C VAL A 310 -13.89 -8.25 -8.15
N ALA A 311 -15.09 -8.57 -7.69
CA ALA A 311 -15.46 -9.83 -7.06
C ALA A 311 -15.96 -10.88 -8.06
N TRP A 312 -16.55 -10.44 -9.17
CA TRP A 312 -17.04 -11.29 -10.26
C TRP A 312 -17.07 -10.47 -11.55
N ALA A 313 -16.81 -11.12 -12.68
CA ALA A 313 -16.93 -10.52 -14.00
C ALA A 313 -17.24 -11.61 -15.02
N ALA A 314 -18.11 -11.29 -15.98
CA ALA A 314 -18.47 -12.22 -17.05
C ALA A 314 -18.45 -11.53 -18.42
N PRO A 315 -17.86 -12.18 -19.44
CA PRO A 315 -17.99 -11.70 -20.81
C PRO A 315 -19.42 -11.85 -21.32
N GLU A 316 -20.10 -12.92 -20.93
CA GLU A 316 -21.49 -13.22 -21.27
C GLU A 316 -22.15 -14.04 -20.15
N GLY A 317 -23.47 -13.94 -20.04
CA GLY A 317 -24.26 -14.72 -19.09
C GLY A 317 -24.08 -14.28 -17.62
N VAL A 318 -24.51 -15.15 -16.71
CA VAL A 318 -24.63 -14.85 -15.26
C VAL A 318 -24.04 -15.96 -14.38
N THR A 319 -23.26 -16.87 -14.97
CA THR A 319 -22.65 -18.00 -14.26
C THR A 319 -21.75 -17.49 -13.13
N GLY A 320 -21.90 -18.05 -11.94
CA GLY A 320 -21.13 -17.67 -10.75
C GLY A 320 -21.60 -16.40 -10.03
N LEU A 321 -22.53 -15.61 -10.59
CA LEU A 321 -22.98 -14.36 -9.98
C LEU A 321 -23.61 -14.58 -8.59
N ARG A 322 -24.50 -15.56 -8.46
CA ARG A 322 -25.17 -15.89 -7.18
C ARG A 322 -24.16 -16.33 -6.13
N GLU A 323 -23.17 -17.13 -6.52
CA GLU A 323 -22.11 -17.60 -5.62
C GLU A 323 -21.25 -16.43 -5.15
N ALA A 324 -20.88 -15.52 -6.05
CA ALA A 324 -20.15 -14.30 -5.69
C ALA A 324 -20.95 -13.40 -4.75
N LEU A 325 -22.23 -13.15 -5.02
CA LEU A 325 -23.10 -12.37 -4.14
C LEU A 325 -23.21 -12.99 -2.75
N THR A 326 -23.42 -14.32 -2.69
CA THR A 326 -23.52 -15.05 -1.42
C THR A 326 -22.21 -15.00 -0.64
N ARG A 327 -21.06 -15.15 -1.32
CA ARG A 327 -19.74 -15.11 -0.70
C ARG A 327 -19.42 -13.76 -0.06
N TRP A 328 -19.74 -12.66 -0.74
CA TRP A 328 -19.30 -11.32 -0.31
C TRP A 328 -20.34 -10.57 0.53
N PHE A 329 -21.63 -10.90 0.38
CA PHE A 329 -22.73 -10.18 1.03
C PHE A 329 -23.67 -11.09 1.83
N GLY A 330 -23.31 -12.37 2.00
CA GLY A 330 -24.11 -13.32 2.77
C GLY A 330 -25.35 -13.82 2.02
N THR A 331 -26.14 -14.65 2.71
CA THR A 331 -27.43 -15.12 2.21
C THR A 331 -28.49 -14.05 2.50
N PRO A 332 -29.36 -13.70 1.54
CA PRO A 332 -30.40 -12.69 1.70
C PRO A 332 -31.51 -13.14 2.67
#